data_AF-A0A8J8G6D4-F1
#
_entry.id   AF-A0A8J8G6D4-F1
#
_cell.length_a   1.000
_cell.length_b   1.000
_cell.length_c   1.000
_cell.angle_alpha   90.00
_cell.angle_beta   90.00
_cell.angle_gamma   90.00
#
_symmetry.space_group_name_H-M   'P 1'
#
loop_
_entity.id
_entity.type
_entity.pdbx_description
1 polymer ?
#
loop_
_entity_poly.entity_id
_entity_poly.type
_entity_poly.pdbx_seq_one_letter_code
_entity_poly.pdbx_strand_id
1 'polypeptide(L)'
;MKKYISLIFVFLSILFFSQTQTKRYNSMTKKYEYFNSKGQMIGYEYYNNMTRQWEYYEMNSQNNYNEPAKLDLTSTFNAASTLQGRYDNNTAYVQKEVQKMIQSVYNFDIPDSQKQEIVKNFKDVPLKSVNSQAINYSSLSQANDVLNYLSNSLNKIIKNVVSAYEQNVETTTTQISNNTKKINFEDYYNTIFIVDRIAIWSAKYSKFLSDENISSNSYIILKENTIEFKRADGTLSYRNLENKRYNSKREGYEYTSDWGPVFIDKNLTYVAFAVGSNFSGDNYTYFITK
;
A
#
# COMPACT_ATOMS: atom_id res chain seq x y z
N MET A 1 49.87 63.85 55.30
CA MET A 1 50.31 62.46 55.64
C MET A 1 49.15 61.47 55.80
N LYS A 2 48.06 61.77 56.54
CA LYS A 2 46.93 60.82 56.75
C LYS A 2 46.25 60.29 55.47
N LYS A 3 46.20 61.07 54.37
CA LYS A 3 45.59 60.64 53.09
C LYS A 3 46.39 59.58 52.33
N TYR A 4 47.72 59.53 52.51
CA TYR A 4 48.58 58.53 51.84
C TYR A 4 48.58 57.17 52.56
N ILE A 5 48.33 57.17 53.88
CA ILE A 5 48.23 55.95 54.68
C ILE A 5 47.03 55.10 54.23
N SER A 6 45.89 55.74 53.92
CA SER A 6 44.71 55.01 53.43
C SER A 6 44.93 54.36 52.05
N LEU A 7 45.77 54.96 51.20
CA LEU A 7 46.06 54.43 49.85
C LEU A 7 47.00 53.22 49.91
N ILE A 8 47.94 53.21 50.86
CA ILE A 8 48.83 52.07 51.13
C ILE A 8 48.03 50.85 51.60
N PHE A 9 47.01 51.03 52.43
CA PHE A 9 46.14 49.93 52.87
C PHE A 9 45.29 49.33 51.75
N VAL A 10 44.86 50.15 50.76
CA VAL A 10 44.14 49.66 49.58
C VAL A 10 45.05 48.90 48.61
N PHE A 11 46.33 49.28 48.49
CA PHE A 11 47.29 48.51 47.69
C PHE A 11 47.75 47.23 48.39
N LEU A 12 47.87 47.22 49.72
CA LEU A 12 48.25 46.01 50.46
C LEU A 12 47.14 44.94 50.44
N SER A 13 45.86 45.32 50.38
CA SER A 13 44.76 44.34 50.37
C SER A 13 44.72 43.47 49.12
N ILE A 14 45.31 43.92 48.01
CA ILE A 14 45.36 43.17 46.74
C ILE A 14 46.43 42.07 46.77
N LEU A 15 47.44 42.18 47.65
CA LEU A 15 48.54 41.21 47.75
C LEU A 15 48.20 39.96 48.58
N PHE A 16 47.05 39.93 49.27
CA PHE A 16 46.64 38.78 50.09
C PHE A 16 45.87 37.69 49.32
N PHE A 17 45.59 37.89 48.03
CA PHE A 17 44.99 36.86 47.18
C PHE A 17 46.07 35.99 46.54
N SER A 18 46.82 35.24 47.36
CA SER A 18 47.72 34.20 46.84
C SER A 18 46.87 33.07 46.25
N GLN A 19 46.82 32.95 44.92
CA GLN A 19 46.23 31.78 44.26
C GLN A 19 47.00 30.53 44.68
N THR A 20 46.37 29.69 45.50
CA THR A 20 46.99 28.46 46.01
C THR A 20 46.99 27.34 44.96
N GLN A 21 46.20 27.49 43.88
CA GLN A 21 46.05 26.51 42.82
C GLN A 21 45.99 27.18 41.44
N THR A 22 46.62 26.57 40.45
CA THR A 22 46.58 27.00 39.04
C THR A 22 45.90 25.95 38.19
N LYS A 23 44.89 26.35 37.40
CA LYS A 23 44.20 25.51 36.41
C LYS A 23 44.75 25.78 35.02
N ARG A 24 45.20 24.75 34.30
CA ARG A 24 45.73 24.86 32.94
C ARG A 24 45.09 23.83 32.04
N TYR A 25 44.59 24.25 30.88
CA TYR A 25 44.10 23.31 29.87
C TYR A 25 45.29 22.68 29.12
N ASN A 26 45.31 21.36 29.02
CA ASN A 26 46.24 20.60 28.20
C ASN A 26 45.52 20.14 26.93
N SER A 27 45.87 20.76 25.80
CA SER A 27 45.26 20.45 24.50
C SER A 27 45.62 19.06 23.97
N MET A 28 46.77 18.49 24.35
CA MET A 28 47.18 17.15 23.91
C MET A 28 46.35 16.06 24.59
N THR A 29 46.12 16.21 25.90
CA THR A 29 45.35 15.22 26.68
C THR A 29 43.86 15.55 26.78
N LYS A 30 43.47 16.77 26.37
CA LYS A 30 42.10 17.32 26.47
C LYS A 30 41.56 17.35 27.90
N LYS A 31 42.43 17.67 28.86
CA LYS A 31 42.12 17.74 30.30
C LYS A 31 42.47 19.12 30.85
N TYR A 32 41.79 19.55 31.92
CA TYR A 32 42.31 20.64 32.73
C TYR A 32 43.13 20.07 33.89
N GLU A 33 44.36 20.52 34.00
CA GLU A 33 45.33 20.12 35.03
C GLU A 33 45.35 21.17 36.14
N TYR A 34 45.40 20.72 37.39
CA TYR A 34 45.45 21.55 38.58
C TYR A 34 46.82 21.41 39.25
N PHE A 35 47.48 22.53 39.53
CA PHE A 35 48.81 22.59 40.13
C PHE A 35 48.81 23.34 41.46
N ASN A 36 49.63 22.92 42.42
CA ASN A 36 49.85 23.65 43.67
C ASN A 36 50.86 24.80 43.50
N SER A 37 51.06 25.60 44.55
CA SER A 37 52.02 26.71 44.58
C SER A 37 53.49 26.31 44.36
N LYS A 38 53.83 25.03 44.45
CA LYS A 38 55.17 24.47 44.13
C LYS A 38 55.29 24.00 42.68
N GLY A 39 54.26 24.20 41.85
CA GLY A 39 54.22 23.76 40.46
C GLY A 39 54.00 22.27 40.27
N GLN A 40 53.61 21.54 41.33
CA GLN A 40 53.34 20.11 41.25
C GLN A 40 51.86 19.89 40.92
N MET A 41 51.56 18.95 40.00
CA MET A 41 50.19 18.61 39.65
C MET A 41 49.52 17.92 40.84
N ILE A 42 48.37 18.44 41.27
CA ILE A 42 47.56 17.91 42.36
C ILE A 42 46.30 17.21 41.87
N GLY A 43 45.92 17.41 40.61
CA GLY A 43 44.78 16.72 40.02
C GLY A 43 44.52 17.11 38.56
N TYR A 44 43.52 16.50 37.95
CA TYR A 44 43.01 16.89 36.65
C TYR A 44 41.50 16.64 36.54
N GLU A 45 40.82 17.38 35.67
CA GLU A 45 39.46 17.08 35.22
C GLU A 45 39.44 16.79 33.73
N TYR A 46 38.53 15.91 33.31
CA TYR A 46 38.26 15.66 31.90
C TYR A 46 36.76 15.51 31.67
N TYR A 47 36.32 15.82 30.45
CA TYR A 47 34.93 15.63 30.06
C TYR A 47 34.73 14.21 29.56
N ASN A 48 33.89 13.43 30.24
CA ASN A 48 33.57 12.07 29.85
C ASN A 48 32.38 12.09 28.88
N ASN A 49 32.65 11.73 27.62
CA ASN A 49 31.64 11.72 26.57
C ASN A 49 30.53 10.68 26.80
N MET A 50 30.81 9.59 27.54
CA MET A 50 29.83 8.54 27.80
C MET A 50 28.83 8.98 28.88
N THR A 51 29.31 9.59 29.96
CA THR A 51 28.49 10.04 31.09
C THR A 51 28.00 11.49 30.95
N ARG A 52 28.50 12.23 29.95
CA ARG A 52 28.19 13.64 29.64
C ARG A 52 28.47 14.62 30.79
N GLN A 53 29.46 14.32 31.63
CA GLN A 53 29.84 15.13 32.81
C GLN A 53 31.36 15.33 32.91
N TRP A 54 31.77 16.34 33.67
CA TRP A 54 33.17 16.56 34.05
C TRP A 54 33.55 15.69 35.24
N GLU A 55 34.64 14.95 35.14
CA GLU A 55 35.13 14.04 36.18
C GLU A 55 36.51 14.52 36.67
N TYR A 56 36.66 14.73 37.99
CA TYR A 56 37.87 15.23 38.64
C TYR A 56 38.63 14.12 39.37
N TYR A 57 39.97 14.13 39.24
CA TYR A 57 40.87 13.14 39.83
C TYR A 57 41.98 13.86 40.61
N GLU A 58 42.18 13.48 41.86
CA GLU A 58 43.24 14.00 42.73
C GLU A 58 44.46 13.06 42.72
N MET A 59 45.66 13.63 42.68
CA MET A 59 46.93 12.87 42.60
C MET A 59 47.44 12.37 43.96
N ASN A 60 46.98 12.97 45.07
CA ASN A 60 47.52 12.73 46.42
C ASN A 60 46.54 12.03 47.38
N SER A 61 45.34 11.66 46.94
CA SER A 61 44.45 10.86 47.75
C SER A 61 44.95 9.41 47.81
N GLN A 62 45.11 8.87 49.02
CA GLN A 62 44.97 7.42 49.24
C GLN A 62 43.55 7.08 48.76
N ASN A 63 43.46 6.73 47.48
CA ASN A 63 42.21 6.60 46.78
C ASN A 63 41.45 5.41 47.35
N ASN A 64 40.44 5.67 48.19
CA ASN A 64 39.23 4.87 48.14
C ASN A 64 38.61 5.15 46.76
N TYR A 65 39.13 4.45 45.76
CA TYR A 65 38.56 4.37 44.44
C TYR A 65 37.13 3.86 44.62
N ASN A 66 36.16 4.78 44.60
CA ASN A 66 34.78 4.41 44.35
C ASN A 66 34.77 3.91 42.91
N GLU A 67 34.79 2.59 42.75
CA GLU A 67 34.70 1.96 41.44
C GLU A 67 33.50 2.59 40.72
N PRO A 68 33.72 3.21 39.54
CA PRO A 68 32.62 3.78 38.77
C PRO A 68 31.58 2.68 38.62
N ALA A 69 30.31 3.01 38.90
CA ALA A 69 29.23 2.04 38.90
C ALA A 69 29.37 1.14 37.67
N LYS A 70 29.60 -0.16 37.90
CA LYS A 70 29.83 -1.11 36.81
C LYS A 70 28.69 -0.97 35.83
N LEU A 71 29.00 -0.52 34.62
CA LEU A 71 28.04 -0.49 33.53
C LEU A 71 27.54 -1.91 33.34
N ASP A 72 26.28 -2.14 33.69
CA ASP A 72 25.62 -3.42 33.47
C ASP A 72 25.29 -3.54 31.98
N LEU A 73 26.32 -3.95 31.23
CA LEU A 73 26.23 -4.22 29.80
C LEU A 73 25.21 -5.34 29.54
N THR A 74 25.04 -6.28 30.48
CA THR A 74 24.10 -7.39 30.34
C THR A 74 22.66 -6.89 30.32
N SER A 75 22.24 -6.05 31.26
CA SER A 75 20.89 -5.46 31.21
C SER A 75 20.68 -4.57 29.99
N THR A 76 21.72 -3.87 29.54
CA THR A 76 21.67 -3.06 28.30
C THR A 76 21.46 -3.95 27.06
N PHE A 77 22.23 -5.02 26.91
CA PHE A 77 22.06 -5.96 25.79
C PHE A 77 20.72 -6.69 25.83
N ASN A 78 20.24 -7.04 27.02
CA ASN A 78 18.93 -7.66 27.20
C ASN A 78 17.79 -6.69 26.81
N ALA A 79 17.90 -5.42 27.19
CA ALA A 79 16.93 -4.39 26.83
C ALA A 79 16.93 -4.13 25.31
N ALA A 80 18.11 -4.01 24.70
CA ALA A 80 18.26 -3.85 23.25
C ALA A 80 17.67 -5.05 22.48
N SER A 81 18.00 -6.27 22.90
CA SER A 81 17.45 -7.50 22.30
C SER A 81 15.94 -7.57 22.41
N THR A 82 15.38 -7.14 23.55
CA THR A 82 13.93 -7.09 23.75
C THR A 82 13.26 -6.08 22.81
N LEU A 83 13.85 -4.89 22.65
CA LEU A 83 13.33 -3.87 21.74
C LEU A 83 13.41 -4.31 20.28
N GLN A 84 14.51 -4.96 19.88
CA GLN A 84 14.66 -5.53 18.55
C GLN A 84 13.61 -6.60 18.28
N GLY A 85 13.42 -7.55 19.20
CA GLY A 85 12.41 -8.59 19.05
C GLY A 85 10.99 -8.02 18.94
N ARG A 86 10.67 -6.95 19.68
CA ARG A 86 9.39 -6.24 19.53
C ARG A 86 9.25 -5.58 18.16
N TYR A 87 10.30 -4.92 17.70
CA TYR A 87 10.35 -4.29 16.38
C TYR A 87 10.07 -5.31 15.28
N ASP A 88 10.76 -6.45 15.29
CA ASP A 88 10.63 -7.49 14.27
C ASP A 88 9.22 -8.10 14.29
N ASN A 89 8.73 -8.46 15.48
CA ASN A 89 7.39 -9.04 15.64
C ASN A 89 6.28 -8.09 15.18
N ASN A 90 6.37 -6.81 15.56
CA ASN A 90 5.37 -5.82 15.18
C ASN A 90 5.43 -5.47 13.69
N THR A 91 6.64 -5.47 13.10
CA THR A 91 6.81 -5.30 11.64
C THR A 91 6.12 -6.45 10.89
N ALA A 92 6.36 -7.70 11.31
CA ALA A 92 5.70 -8.87 10.72
C ALA A 92 4.17 -8.84 10.92
N TYR A 93 3.71 -8.39 12.09
CA TYR A 93 2.29 -8.19 12.37
C TYR A 93 1.65 -7.19 11.39
N VAL A 94 2.27 -6.01 11.20
CA VAL A 94 1.77 -4.99 10.26
C VAL A 94 1.72 -5.55 8.84
N GLN A 95 2.77 -6.23 8.38
CA GLN A 95 2.80 -6.87 7.06
C GLN A 95 1.65 -7.86 6.86
N LYS A 96 1.40 -8.71 7.85
CA LYS A 96 0.31 -9.69 7.83
C LYS A 96 -1.06 -9.01 7.73
N GLU A 97 -1.31 -7.97 8.51
CA GLU A 97 -2.58 -7.24 8.47
C GLU A 97 -2.77 -6.49 7.15
N VAL A 98 -1.71 -5.89 6.58
CA VAL A 98 -1.76 -5.28 5.24
C VAL A 98 -2.13 -6.30 4.16
N GLN A 99 -1.59 -7.51 4.22
CA GLN A 99 -1.97 -8.59 3.29
C GLN A 99 -3.43 -8.97 3.42
N LYS A 100 -3.95 -9.08 4.66
CA LYS A 100 -5.38 -9.34 4.90
C LYS A 100 -6.26 -8.21 4.35
N MET A 101 -5.87 -6.95 4.54
CA MET A 101 -6.57 -5.81 3.98
C MET A 101 -6.67 -5.92 2.45
N ILE A 102 -5.56 -6.19 1.76
CA ILE A 102 -5.55 -6.40 0.30
C ILE A 102 -6.44 -7.58 -0.11
N GLN A 103 -6.35 -8.70 0.61
CA GLN A 103 -7.17 -9.88 0.31
C GLN A 103 -8.66 -9.61 0.49
N SER A 104 -9.05 -8.81 1.50
CA SER A 104 -10.45 -8.46 1.73
C SER A 104 -11.06 -7.70 0.55
N VAL A 105 -10.30 -6.83 -0.12
CA VAL A 105 -10.72 -6.13 -1.34
C VAL A 105 -11.03 -7.12 -2.47
N TYR A 106 -10.23 -8.17 -2.64
CA TYR A 106 -10.48 -9.17 -3.68
C TYR A 106 -11.72 -10.02 -3.44
N ASN A 107 -12.17 -10.09 -2.19
CA ASN A 107 -13.37 -10.81 -1.80
C ASN A 107 -14.66 -9.97 -1.95
N PHE A 108 -14.56 -8.70 -2.31
CA PHE A 108 -15.75 -7.86 -2.52
C PHE A 108 -16.50 -8.24 -3.79
N ASP A 109 -17.83 -8.14 -3.75
CA ASP A 109 -18.72 -8.35 -4.89
C ASP A 109 -18.80 -7.09 -5.76
N ILE A 110 -17.67 -6.74 -6.36
CA ILE A 110 -17.50 -5.60 -7.28
C ILE A 110 -16.69 -6.04 -8.52
N PRO A 111 -16.79 -5.32 -9.65
CA PRO A 111 -15.97 -5.58 -10.83
C PRO A 111 -14.46 -5.66 -10.53
N ASP A 112 -13.77 -6.58 -11.21
CA ASP A 112 -12.33 -6.80 -10.99
C ASP A 112 -11.47 -5.58 -11.33
N SER A 113 -11.92 -4.75 -12.29
CA SER A 113 -11.28 -3.47 -12.59
C SER A 113 -11.25 -2.54 -11.38
N GLN A 114 -12.34 -2.45 -10.62
CA GLN A 114 -12.40 -1.65 -9.39
C GLN A 114 -11.51 -2.23 -8.29
N LYS A 115 -11.49 -3.57 -8.12
CA LYS A 115 -10.59 -4.22 -7.16
C LYS A 115 -9.13 -3.87 -7.44
N GLN A 116 -8.73 -3.96 -8.71
CA GLN A 116 -7.38 -3.61 -9.14
C GLN A 116 -7.06 -2.13 -8.89
N GLU A 117 -7.98 -1.23 -9.21
CA GLU A 117 -7.81 0.20 -8.97
C GLU A 117 -7.67 0.52 -7.47
N ILE A 118 -8.53 -0.07 -6.63
CA ILE A 118 -8.46 0.08 -5.17
C ILE A 118 -7.09 -0.39 -4.64
N VAL A 119 -6.66 -1.60 -5.02
CA VAL A 119 -5.38 -2.17 -4.57
C VAL A 119 -4.20 -1.35 -5.07
N LYS A 120 -4.23 -0.86 -6.32
CA LYS A 120 -3.21 0.01 -6.89
C LYS A 120 -3.11 1.32 -6.10
N ASN A 121 -4.22 2.03 -5.93
CA ASN A 121 -4.26 3.30 -5.20
C ASN A 121 -3.81 3.13 -3.74
N PHE A 122 -4.17 2.02 -3.10
CA PHE A 122 -3.72 1.71 -1.74
C PHE A 122 -2.20 1.45 -1.65
N LYS A 123 -1.63 0.72 -2.62
CA LYS A 123 -0.18 0.46 -2.65
C LYS A 123 0.62 1.73 -2.95
N ASP A 124 0.17 2.50 -3.95
CA ASP A 124 0.93 3.62 -4.49
C ASP A 124 0.92 4.85 -3.57
N VAL A 125 -0.12 5.03 -2.75
CA VAL A 125 -0.28 6.22 -1.91
C VAL A 125 -0.03 5.91 -0.43
N PRO A 126 -0.98 5.34 0.35
CA PRO A 126 -0.79 5.21 1.79
C PRO A 126 0.31 4.20 2.16
N LEU A 127 0.41 3.06 1.47
CA LEU A 127 1.44 2.06 1.80
C LEU A 127 2.85 2.57 1.47
N LYS A 128 3.03 3.21 0.31
CA LYS A 128 4.29 3.87 -0.04
C LYS A 128 4.67 4.96 0.95
N SER A 129 3.70 5.74 1.43
CA SER A 129 3.93 6.77 2.46
C SER A 129 4.35 6.20 3.80
N VAL A 130 3.81 5.06 4.22
CA VAL A 130 4.23 4.38 5.45
C VAL A 130 5.65 3.83 5.28
N ASN A 131 5.94 3.19 4.15
CA ASN A 131 7.26 2.58 3.90
C ASN A 131 8.39 3.61 3.76
N SER A 132 8.09 4.86 3.42
CA SER A 132 9.08 5.94 3.36
C SER A 132 9.38 6.57 4.73
N GLN A 133 8.59 6.27 5.76
CA GLN A 133 8.78 6.80 7.09
C GLN A 133 9.67 5.89 7.94
N ALA A 134 10.57 6.50 8.73
CA ALA A 134 11.37 5.80 9.73
C ALA A 134 10.54 5.50 10.99
N ILE A 135 9.54 4.62 10.87
CA ILE A 135 8.63 4.27 11.96
C ILE A 135 9.32 3.32 12.95
N ASN A 136 9.13 3.56 14.24
CA ASN A 136 9.67 2.70 15.28
C ASN A 136 8.64 1.64 15.74
N TYR A 137 8.71 0.46 15.14
CA TYR A 137 7.85 -0.66 15.51
C TYR A 137 8.18 -1.32 16.85
N SER A 138 9.11 -0.79 17.66
CA SER A 138 9.40 -1.36 19.00
C SER A 138 8.23 -1.25 20.00
N SER A 139 7.17 -0.50 19.64
CA SER A 139 5.93 -0.37 20.40
C SER A 139 4.73 -0.87 19.60
N LEU A 140 3.88 -1.68 20.25
CA LEU A 140 2.62 -2.15 19.66
C LEU A 140 1.66 -1.00 19.37
N SER A 141 1.68 0.07 20.17
CA SER A 141 0.85 1.26 19.90
C SER A 141 1.19 1.89 18.57
N GLN A 142 2.49 2.07 18.26
CA GLN A 142 2.89 2.63 16.97
C GLN A 142 2.49 1.72 15.79
N ALA A 143 2.62 0.40 15.97
CA ALA A 143 2.14 -0.55 14.96
C ALA A 143 0.63 -0.41 14.71
N ASN A 144 -0.17 -0.28 15.77
CA ASN A 144 -1.62 -0.07 15.67
C ASN A 144 -1.97 1.28 15.04
N ASP A 145 -1.23 2.35 15.33
CA ASP A 145 -1.44 3.66 14.72
C ASP A 145 -1.24 3.61 13.20
N VAL A 146 -0.21 2.90 12.74
CA VAL A 146 0.03 2.63 11.31
C VAL A 146 -1.12 1.85 10.69
N LEU A 147 -1.58 0.77 11.35
CA LEU A 147 -2.70 -0.03 10.84
C LEU A 147 -4.01 0.76 10.77
N ASN A 148 -4.27 1.62 11.75
CA ASN A 148 -5.44 2.51 11.75
C ASN A 148 -5.37 3.50 10.59
N TYR A 149 -4.22 4.13 10.35
CA TYR A 149 -4.01 5.00 9.20
C TYR A 149 -4.25 4.27 7.87
N LEU A 150 -3.67 3.08 7.70
CA LEU A 150 -3.80 2.28 6.48
C LEU A 150 -5.25 1.84 6.25
N SER A 151 -5.93 1.34 7.29
CA SER A 151 -7.33 0.92 7.23
C SER A 151 -8.25 2.09 6.84
N ASN A 152 -8.09 3.24 7.49
CA ASN A 152 -8.87 4.44 7.17
C ASN A 152 -8.62 4.92 5.74
N SER A 153 -7.38 4.84 5.26
CA SER A 153 -7.02 5.22 3.89
C SER A 153 -7.64 4.27 2.87
N LEU A 154 -7.59 2.96 3.13
CA LEU A 154 -8.21 1.96 2.28
C LEU A 154 -9.74 2.16 2.18
N ASN A 155 -10.41 2.37 3.31
CA ASN A 155 -11.86 2.63 3.33
C ASN A 155 -12.24 3.87 2.51
N LYS A 156 -11.44 4.95 2.58
CA LYS A 156 -11.65 6.14 1.74
C LYS A 156 -11.48 5.83 0.24
N ILE A 157 -10.46 5.07 -0.13
CA ILE A 157 -10.22 4.66 -1.52
C ILE A 157 -11.39 3.83 -2.05
N ILE A 158 -11.82 2.81 -1.29
CA ILE A 158 -12.97 1.96 -1.64
C ILE A 158 -14.19 2.83 -1.91
N LYS A 159 -14.54 3.73 -0.98
CA LYS A 159 -15.68 4.63 -1.12
C LYS A 159 -15.59 5.46 -2.40
N ASN A 160 -14.43 6.05 -2.67
CA ASN A 160 -14.24 6.91 -3.85
C ASN A 160 -14.38 6.13 -5.17
N VAL A 161 -13.75 4.95 -5.27
CA VAL A 161 -13.80 4.13 -6.50
C VAL A 161 -15.20 3.60 -6.76
N VAL A 162 -15.89 3.12 -5.72
CA VAL A 162 -17.26 2.59 -5.85
C VAL A 162 -18.24 3.72 -6.22
N SER A 163 -18.20 4.85 -5.51
CA SER A 163 -19.11 5.98 -5.80
C SER A 163 -18.87 6.61 -7.17
N ALA A 164 -17.62 6.68 -7.65
CA ALA A 164 -17.33 7.18 -9.00
C ALA A 164 -17.97 6.29 -10.09
N TYR A 165 -17.98 4.98 -9.88
CA TYR A 165 -18.60 4.05 -10.81
C TYR A 165 -20.12 4.13 -10.79
N GLU A 166 -20.74 4.18 -9.61
CA GLU A 166 -22.20 4.37 -9.48
C GLU A 166 -22.67 5.63 -10.23
N GLN A 167 -21.95 6.75 -10.07
CA GLN A 167 -22.25 7.99 -10.79
C GLN A 167 -22.11 7.88 -12.31
N ASN A 168 -21.09 7.16 -12.79
CA ASN A 168 -20.88 6.90 -14.22
C ASN A 168 -21.96 5.97 -14.80
N VAL A 169 -22.43 4.98 -14.03
CA VAL A 169 -23.53 4.10 -14.46
C VAL A 169 -24.84 4.87 -14.52
N GLU A 170 -25.16 5.71 -13.53
CA GLU A 170 -26.37 6.56 -13.57
C GLU A 170 -26.35 7.53 -14.76
N THR A 171 -25.26 8.27 -14.98
CA THR A 171 -25.16 9.19 -16.12
C THR A 171 -25.22 8.47 -17.47
N THR A 172 -24.63 7.28 -17.59
CA THR A 172 -24.74 6.47 -18.80
C THR A 172 -26.19 5.98 -19.01
N THR A 173 -26.90 5.63 -17.94
CA THR A 173 -28.29 5.16 -18.02
C THR A 173 -29.26 6.31 -18.38
N THR A 174 -29.05 7.52 -17.83
CA THR A 174 -29.88 8.70 -18.16
C THR A 174 -29.58 9.25 -19.56
N GLN A 175 -28.35 9.12 -20.08
CA GLN A 175 -28.05 9.48 -21.46
C GLN A 175 -28.54 8.43 -22.48
N ILE A 176 -28.55 7.14 -22.15
CA ILE A 176 -29.11 6.09 -23.01
C ILE A 176 -30.65 6.19 -23.11
N SER A 177 -31.35 6.64 -22.05
CA SER A 177 -32.81 6.84 -22.13
C SER A 177 -33.20 8.02 -23.03
N ASN A 178 -32.31 9.00 -23.22
CA ASN A 178 -32.59 10.22 -23.99
C ASN A 178 -31.93 10.24 -25.37
N ASN A 179 -30.99 9.32 -25.64
CA ASN A 179 -30.33 9.11 -26.93
C ASN A 179 -30.33 7.63 -27.33
N THR A 180 -31.47 6.95 -27.24
CA THR A 180 -31.65 5.67 -27.92
C THR A 180 -31.77 5.92 -29.42
N LYS A 181 -30.65 6.31 -30.04
CA LYS A 181 -30.46 6.05 -31.47
C LYS A 181 -30.55 4.54 -31.59
N LYS A 182 -31.69 4.06 -32.08
CA LYS A 182 -31.95 2.66 -32.36
C LYS A 182 -30.72 2.10 -33.06
N ILE A 183 -29.95 1.26 -32.36
CA ILE A 183 -28.77 0.63 -32.94
C ILE A 183 -29.28 -0.20 -34.11
N ASN A 184 -28.85 0.18 -35.31
CA ASN A 184 -29.13 -0.58 -36.52
C ASN A 184 -28.03 -1.64 -36.61
N PHE A 185 -28.39 -2.92 -36.45
CA PHE A 185 -27.42 -4.03 -36.51
C PHE A 185 -26.70 -4.11 -37.85
N GLU A 186 -27.37 -3.58 -38.87
CA GLU A 186 -26.93 -3.44 -40.24
C GLU A 186 -25.66 -2.57 -40.33
N ASP A 187 -25.47 -1.62 -39.41
CA ASP A 187 -24.26 -0.77 -39.34
C ASP A 187 -23.01 -1.57 -38.89
N TYR A 188 -23.21 -2.76 -38.34
CA TYR A 188 -22.16 -3.61 -37.79
C TYR A 188 -21.85 -4.82 -38.67
N TYR A 189 -22.52 -4.96 -39.83
CA TYR A 189 -22.24 -6.06 -40.74
C TYR A 189 -20.79 -6.02 -41.24
N ASN A 190 -20.18 -7.19 -41.28
CA ASN A 190 -18.77 -7.44 -41.61
C ASN A 190 -17.76 -6.81 -40.63
N THR A 191 -18.20 -6.36 -39.46
CA THR A 191 -17.30 -5.95 -38.38
C THR A 191 -16.82 -7.16 -37.58
N ILE A 192 -15.53 -7.20 -37.27
CA ILE A 192 -14.93 -8.21 -36.40
C ILE A 192 -15.00 -7.73 -34.95
N PHE A 193 -15.72 -8.47 -34.11
CA PHE A 193 -15.83 -8.26 -32.68
C PHE A 193 -14.87 -9.20 -31.95
N ILE A 194 -13.94 -8.64 -31.18
CA ILE A 194 -13.04 -9.43 -30.34
C ILE A 194 -13.79 -9.93 -29.11
N VAL A 195 -13.54 -11.18 -28.75
CA VAL A 195 -14.23 -11.86 -27.65
C VAL A 195 -13.31 -11.88 -26.44
N ASP A 196 -13.78 -11.30 -25.34
CA ASP A 196 -13.07 -11.23 -24.05
C ASP A 196 -13.16 -12.56 -23.29
N ARG A 197 -14.34 -13.17 -23.30
CA ARG A 197 -14.68 -14.37 -22.52
C ARG A 197 -15.72 -15.21 -23.25
N ILE A 198 -15.60 -16.54 -23.15
CA ILE A 198 -16.64 -17.49 -23.59
C ILE A 198 -17.11 -18.29 -22.37
N ALA A 199 -18.36 -18.09 -21.97
CA ALA A 199 -18.98 -18.80 -20.84
C ALA A 199 -19.88 -19.94 -21.34
N ILE A 200 -19.75 -21.12 -20.73
CA ILE A 200 -20.59 -22.29 -21.00
C ILE A 200 -21.69 -22.38 -19.93
N TRP A 201 -22.93 -22.47 -20.38
CA TRP A 201 -24.12 -22.59 -19.55
C TRP A 201 -24.80 -23.92 -19.82
N SER A 202 -25.21 -24.63 -18.76
CA SER A 202 -26.04 -25.80 -18.94
C SER A 202 -27.52 -25.47 -18.83
N ALA A 203 -28.30 -25.75 -19.88
CA ALA A 203 -29.75 -25.62 -19.79
C ALA A 203 -30.36 -26.68 -18.87
N LYS A 204 -29.80 -27.89 -18.85
CA LYS A 204 -30.30 -28.98 -17.99
C LYS A 204 -30.33 -28.58 -16.50
N TYR A 205 -29.33 -27.80 -16.08
CA TYR A 205 -29.15 -27.40 -14.69
C TYR A 205 -29.44 -25.92 -14.43
N SER A 206 -29.81 -25.17 -15.47
CA SER A 206 -30.00 -23.71 -15.43
C SER A 206 -28.87 -22.97 -14.72
N LYS A 207 -27.61 -23.38 -14.94
CA LYS A 207 -26.44 -22.82 -14.24
C LYS A 207 -25.23 -22.65 -15.15
N PHE A 208 -24.38 -21.72 -14.77
CA PHE A 208 -23.02 -21.58 -15.28
C PHE A 208 -22.22 -22.85 -15.00
N LEU A 209 -21.48 -23.33 -16.00
CA LEU A 209 -20.59 -24.48 -15.84
C LEU A 209 -19.14 -24.02 -15.68
N SER A 210 -18.63 -23.29 -16.66
CA SER A 210 -17.22 -22.88 -16.73
C SER A 210 -17.00 -21.81 -17.79
N ASP A 211 -15.87 -21.12 -17.71
CA ASP A 211 -15.34 -20.32 -18.82
C ASP A 211 -14.39 -21.18 -19.68
N GLU A 212 -14.42 -20.99 -20.99
CA GLU A 212 -13.40 -21.56 -21.88
C GLU A 212 -12.10 -20.75 -21.78
N ASN A 213 -10.97 -21.45 -21.67
CA ASN A 213 -9.66 -20.81 -21.72
C ASN A 213 -9.38 -20.40 -23.18
N ILE A 214 -9.49 -19.10 -23.47
CA ILE A 214 -9.31 -18.55 -24.81
C ILE A 214 -7.82 -18.63 -25.19
N SER A 215 -7.45 -19.73 -25.83
CA SER A 215 -6.06 -20.01 -26.24
C SER A 215 -5.64 -19.29 -27.52
N SER A 216 -6.60 -18.71 -28.25
CA SER A 216 -6.39 -18.01 -29.52
C SER A 216 -7.35 -16.83 -29.67
N ASN A 217 -7.09 -15.90 -30.60
CA ASN A 217 -7.94 -14.71 -30.84
C ASN A 217 -9.37 -15.09 -31.28
N SER A 218 -10.25 -15.42 -30.34
CA SER A 218 -11.68 -15.65 -30.58
C SER A 218 -12.36 -14.36 -31.03
N TYR A 219 -13.29 -14.49 -31.96
CA TYR A 219 -14.01 -13.36 -32.53
C TYR A 219 -15.40 -13.74 -33.00
N ILE A 220 -16.22 -12.73 -33.26
CA ILE A 220 -17.52 -12.81 -33.91
C ILE A 220 -17.54 -11.87 -35.11
N ILE A 221 -18.14 -12.30 -36.22
CA ILE A 221 -18.45 -11.46 -37.39
C ILE A 221 -19.94 -11.56 -37.64
N LEU A 222 -20.63 -10.44 -37.51
CA LEU A 222 -22.04 -10.35 -37.88
C LEU A 222 -22.14 -10.10 -39.39
N LYS A 223 -22.93 -10.91 -40.09
CA LYS A 223 -23.29 -10.69 -41.50
C LYS A 223 -24.81 -10.54 -41.59
N GLU A 224 -25.30 -10.24 -42.80
CA GLU A 224 -26.72 -10.01 -43.04
C GLU A 224 -27.61 -11.17 -42.58
N ASN A 225 -27.29 -12.39 -43.03
CA ASN A 225 -28.10 -13.60 -42.76
C ASN A 225 -27.33 -14.68 -42.00
N THR A 226 -26.10 -14.39 -41.57
CA THR A 226 -25.26 -15.34 -40.85
C THR A 226 -24.45 -14.65 -39.78
N ILE A 227 -24.01 -15.42 -38.79
CA ILE A 227 -23.00 -15.00 -37.83
C ILE A 227 -21.87 -16.03 -37.84
N GLU A 228 -20.65 -15.56 -38.06
CA GLU A 228 -19.44 -16.37 -38.02
C GLU A 228 -18.72 -16.13 -36.70
N PHE A 229 -18.12 -17.17 -36.14
CA PHE A 229 -17.42 -17.06 -34.87
C PHE A 229 -16.30 -18.07 -34.78
N LYS A 230 -15.25 -17.69 -34.03
CA LYS A 230 -14.10 -18.55 -33.74
C LYS A 230 -14.12 -18.97 -32.27
N ARG A 231 -14.23 -20.28 -32.03
CA ARG A 231 -14.26 -20.88 -30.69
C ARG A 231 -12.90 -20.78 -29.99
N ALA A 232 -12.83 -21.08 -28.69
CA ALA A 232 -11.59 -21.01 -27.92
C ALA A 232 -10.50 -21.98 -28.41
N ASP A 233 -10.90 -23.12 -28.99
CA ASP A 233 -10.03 -24.13 -29.61
C ASP A 233 -9.51 -23.72 -31.01
N GLY A 234 -9.93 -22.56 -31.50
CA GLY A 234 -9.57 -22.03 -32.81
C GLY A 234 -10.47 -22.49 -33.97
N THR A 235 -11.44 -23.37 -33.71
CA THR A 235 -12.39 -23.85 -34.72
C THR A 235 -13.28 -22.71 -35.21
N LEU A 236 -13.37 -22.56 -36.52
CA LEU A 236 -14.30 -21.63 -37.17
C LEU A 236 -15.68 -22.28 -37.27
N SER A 237 -16.73 -21.52 -36.97
CA SER A 237 -18.12 -21.96 -37.01
C SER A 237 -19.03 -20.83 -37.47
N TYR A 238 -20.25 -21.18 -37.87
CA TYR A 238 -21.26 -20.19 -38.24
C TYR A 238 -22.67 -20.65 -37.85
N ARG A 239 -23.61 -19.71 -37.87
CA ARG A 239 -25.06 -19.92 -37.72
C ARG A 239 -25.79 -19.06 -38.75
N ASN A 240 -26.85 -19.59 -39.37
CA ASN A 240 -27.83 -18.77 -40.08
C ASN A 240 -28.63 -17.91 -39.09
N LEU A 241 -29.14 -16.77 -39.54
CA LEU A 241 -29.93 -15.84 -38.74
C LEU A 241 -31.30 -15.66 -39.40
N GLU A 242 -32.31 -16.34 -38.85
CA GLU A 242 -33.68 -16.31 -39.37
C GLU A 242 -34.65 -15.85 -38.28
N ASN A 243 -35.85 -15.42 -38.68
CA ASN A 243 -36.96 -15.11 -37.78
C ASN A 243 -36.60 -14.15 -36.62
N LYS A 244 -35.88 -13.06 -36.94
CA LYS A 244 -35.47 -12.03 -35.98
C LYS A 244 -36.63 -11.58 -35.10
N ARG A 245 -36.53 -11.82 -33.78
CA ARG A 245 -37.53 -11.44 -32.78
C ARG A 245 -36.87 -10.69 -31.64
N TYR A 246 -37.40 -9.52 -31.28
CA TYR A 246 -36.92 -8.81 -30.10
C TYR A 246 -37.42 -9.47 -28.81
N ASN A 247 -36.51 -9.74 -27.87
CA ASN A 247 -36.81 -10.21 -26.53
C ASN A 247 -36.64 -9.05 -25.54
N SER A 248 -37.75 -8.51 -25.06
CA SER A 248 -37.76 -7.40 -24.11
C SER A 248 -37.21 -7.74 -22.72
N LYS A 249 -37.31 -9.00 -22.28
CA LYS A 249 -36.82 -9.43 -20.96
C LYS A 249 -35.29 -9.50 -20.91
N ARG A 250 -34.67 -9.89 -22.02
CA ARG A 250 -33.22 -10.00 -22.17
C ARG A 250 -32.58 -8.79 -22.84
N GLU A 251 -33.42 -7.85 -23.29
CA GLU A 251 -33.03 -6.66 -24.02
C GLU A 251 -32.15 -6.94 -25.24
N GLY A 252 -32.63 -7.79 -26.16
CA GLY A 252 -31.87 -8.13 -27.37
C GLY A 252 -32.69 -8.84 -28.42
N TYR A 253 -32.02 -9.41 -29.42
CA TYR A 253 -32.64 -10.05 -30.57
C TYR A 253 -32.35 -11.55 -30.59
N GLU A 254 -33.41 -12.34 -30.72
CA GLU A 254 -33.36 -13.78 -30.92
C GLU A 254 -33.50 -14.09 -32.40
N TYR A 255 -32.72 -15.06 -32.86
CA TYR A 255 -32.76 -15.59 -34.21
C TYR A 255 -32.88 -17.11 -34.13
N THR A 256 -33.62 -17.69 -35.06
CA THR A 256 -33.57 -19.14 -35.30
C THR A 256 -32.38 -19.46 -36.21
N SER A 257 -31.80 -20.65 -36.03
CA SER A 257 -30.80 -21.21 -36.95
C SER A 257 -30.95 -22.73 -37.00
N ASP A 258 -30.45 -23.33 -38.08
CA ASP A 258 -30.47 -24.77 -38.32
C ASP A 258 -29.74 -25.56 -37.23
N TRP A 259 -28.83 -24.89 -36.52
CA TRP A 259 -27.95 -25.50 -35.52
C TRP A 259 -28.26 -25.04 -34.10
N GLY A 260 -29.41 -24.39 -33.90
CA GLY A 260 -29.86 -23.82 -32.63
C GLY A 260 -29.91 -22.30 -32.65
N PRO A 261 -30.72 -21.68 -31.77
CA PRO A 261 -30.99 -20.25 -31.83
C PRO A 261 -29.80 -19.41 -31.34
N VAL A 262 -29.79 -18.17 -31.81
CA VAL A 262 -28.78 -17.16 -31.49
C VAL A 262 -29.46 -16.01 -30.77
N PHE A 263 -28.88 -15.53 -29.69
CA PHE A 263 -29.29 -14.30 -29.03
C PHE A 263 -28.18 -13.26 -29.14
N ILE A 264 -28.52 -12.05 -29.56
CA ILE A 264 -27.60 -10.92 -29.64
C ILE A 264 -28.12 -9.80 -28.74
N ASP A 265 -27.31 -9.39 -27.77
CA ASP A 265 -27.61 -8.26 -26.90
C ASP A 265 -27.83 -6.96 -27.70
N LYS A 266 -28.79 -6.11 -27.30
CA LYS A 266 -29.11 -4.87 -28.04
C LYS A 266 -27.92 -3.92 -28.18
N ASN A 267 -26.97 -3.98 -27.23
CA ASN A 267 -25.79 -3.13 -27.18
C ASN A 267 -24.52 -3.88 -27.64
N LEU A 268 -24.68 -5.06 -28.25
CA LEU A 268 -23.60 -5.95 -28.68
C LEU A 268 -22.61 -6.28 -27.54
N THR A 269 -23.06 -6.31 -26.28
CA THR A 269 -22.17 -6.66 -25.16
C THR A 269 -21.86 -8.16 -25.10
N TYR A 270 -22.77 -8.99 -25.61
CA TYR A 270 -22.55 -10.43 -25.75
C TYR A 270 -23.42 -11.05 -26.85
N VAL A 271 -23.01 -12.24 -27.28
CA VAL A 271 -23.78 -13.12 -28.18
C VAL A 271 -23.87 -14.50 -27.54
N ALA A 272 -25.06 -15.07 -27.45
CA ALA A 272 -25.28 -16.41 -26.93
C ALA A 272 -25.75 -17.37 -28.04
N PHE A 273 -25.09 -18.52 -28.14
CA PHE A 273 -25.39 -19.59 -29.07
C PHE A 273 -25.92 -20.79 -28.32
N ALA A 274 -27.13 -21.22 -28.61
CA ALA A 274 -27.72 -22.41 -28.00
C ALA A 274 -27.46 -23.67 -28.82
N VAL A 275 -27.34 -24.80 -28.13
CA VAL A 275 -27.35 -26.14 -28.72
C VAL A 275 -28.78 -26.68 -28.63
N GLY A 276 -29.41 -26.96 -29.77
CA GLY A 276 -30.79 -27.48 -29.84
C GLY A 276 -31.87 -26.42 -30.08
N SER A 277 -33.13 -26.84 -30.15
CA SER A 277 -34.26 -25.94 -30.44
C SER A 277 -34.63 -25.07 -29.22
N ASN A 278 -35.05 -23.83 -29.45
CA ASN A 278 -35.69 -22.96 -28.43
C ASN A 278 -34.86 -22.67 -27.16
N PHE A 279 -33.53 -22.53 -27.25
CA PHE A 279 -32.65 -22.26 -26.09
C PHE A 279 -32.74 -23.31 -24.96
N SER A 280 -33.17 -24.54 -25.30
CA SER A 280 -33.41 -25.61 -24.33
C SER A 280 -32.21 -26.52 -24.05
N GLY A 281 -31.07 -26.30 -24.71
CA GLY A 281 -29.81 -27.01 -24.45
C GLY A 281 -28.69 -26.08 -24.02
N ASP A 282 -27.49 -26.64 -23.88
CA ASP A 282 -26.34 -25.89 -23.40
C ASP A 282 -26.05 -24.67 -24.30
N ASN A 283 -25.66 -23.56 -23.69
CA ASN A 283 -25.46 -22.29 -24.38
C ASN A 283 -24.02 -21.80 -24.20
N TYR A 284 -23.43 -21.30 -25.28
CA TYR A 284 -22.12 -20.64 -25.27
C TYR A 284 -22.34 -19.14 -25.38
N THR A 285 -21.87 -18.38 -24.40
CA THR A 285 -22.02 -16.92 -24.35
C THR A 285 -20.68 -16.25 -24.56
N TYR A 286 -20.53 -15.55 -25.66
CA TYR A 286 -19.36 -14.80 -26.08
C TYR A 286 -19.52 -13.35 -25.63
N PHE A 287 -18.69 -12.90 -24.70
CA PHE A 287 -18.67 -11.51 -24.23
C PHE A 287 -17.74 -10.70 -25.13
N ILE A 288 -18.23 -9.59 -25.66
CA ILE A 288 -17.54 -8.77 -26.65
C ILE A 288 -16.76 -7.65 -25.94
N THR A 289 -15.50 -7.48 -26.30
CA THR A 289 -14.68 -6.34 -25.85
C THR A 289 -15.14 -5.07 -26.58
N LYS A 290 -15.40 -4.00 -25.84
CA LYS A 290 -15.69 -2.67 -26.39
C LYS A 290 -14.43 -1.85 -26.61
#